data_AF-A0AAP6BME9-F1
#
_entry.id   AF-A0AAP6BME9-F1
#
_cell.length_a   1.000
_cell.length_b   1.000
_cell.length_c   1.000
_cell.angle_alpha   90.00
_cell.angle_beta   90.00
_cell.angle_gamma   90.00
#
_symmetry.space_group_name_H-M   'P 1'
#
loop_
_entity.id
_entity.type
_entity.pdbx_description
1 polymer ?
#
loop_
_entity_poly.entity_id
_entity_poly.type
_entity_poly.pdbx_seq_one_letter_code
_entity_poly.pdbx_strand_id
1 'polypeptide(L)'
;MEEVVFGGDEYRLTETGWAQPALFAFEVAMFRLLGSWGVAPDFVVGHSVGELAAAYVAGVWLLPDACRVVAARAGLMQALPAEGVMLAVEATEAEIVSVAGEVAGWGERAAIAAVNAARSVVLSGDAGVVGAMGELWSGRGRKVRRLRVSHAFHSPLMDPMLDAFADVLGGVEFNEPSTGMTVPAAQVCSVEYWVRQVREPVRYADMLTELSTQGVTRFVEVGPDGVLSGLGSGAVDGVFVAAQRRDRPEVHTAMTALSTLHTHGVPVNWSAIVGRGSTVELPTYAFQRERYWPRSRAVAGDVRGAGLTSVGHPLLGAAVELAGGEGVVFTSRLSLASHDWLADHAVRGVVVVPGTAFVELVVRAGDEVGCGVLEDLALERPLVLSERGAVQVQVVVGAPAESGRRAVSVYSRPEETAAEAGWTRHASGTLTSESTMPTGAELTVWPPAGAEPVPVDDLYDGLADAGYGYGPA
;
A
#
# COMPACT_ATOMS: atom_id res chain seq x y z
N MET A 1 18.76 45.54 5.70
CA MET A 1 18.21 44.23 5.31
C MET A 1 16.69 44.26 5.33
N GLU A 2 16.06 44.60 6.46
CA GLU A 2 14.59 44.77 6.56
C GLU A 2 14.03 45.68 5.46
N GLU A 3 14.60 46.87 5.27
CA GLU A 3 14.19 47.80 4.21
C GLU A 3 14.32 47.21 2.79
N VAL A 4 15.32 46.36 2.52
CA VAL A 4 15.52 45.76 1.19
C VAL A 4 14.55 44.60 0.95
N VAL A 5 14.27 43.80 1.98
CA VAL A 5 13.36 42.64 1.89
C VAL A 5 11.90 43.08 1.86
N PHE A 6 11.52 44.09 2.65
CA PHE A 6 10.13 44.53 2.80
C PHE A 6 9.80 45.86 2.13
N GLY A 7 10.80 46.62 1.65
CA GLY A 7 10.61 47.96 1.07
C GLY A 7 10.26 47.99 -0.42
N GLY A 8 10.09 46.83 -1.07
CA GLY A 8 9.57 46.74 -2.45
C GLY A 8 10.57 47.01 -3.58
N ASP A 9 11.86 47.22 -3.27
CA ASP A 9 12.92 47.32 -4.29
C ASP A 9 13.40 45.92 -4.72
N GLU A 10 12.61 45.27 -5.58
CA GLU A 10 12.89 43.93 -6.07
C GLU A 10 14.25 43.84 -6.79
N TYR A 11 14.71 44.92 -7.43
CA TYR A 11 15.98 44.92 -8.17
C TYR A 11 17.16 44.81 -7.22
N ARG A 12 17.20 45.63 -6.15
CA ARG A 12 18.25 45.54 -5.12
C ARG A 12 18.26 44.19 -4.42
N LEU A 13 17.11 43.54 -4.24
CA LEU A 13 17.04 42.21 -3.64
C LEU A 13 17.72 41.13 -4.52
N THR A 14 17.84 41.34 -5.83
CA THR A 14 18.52 40.39 -6.74
C THR A 14 20.04 40.49 -6.74
N GLU A 15 20.61 41.55 -6.14
CA GLU A 15 22.06 41.68 -5.98
C GLU A 15 22.57 40.62 -5.00
N THR A 16 23.66 39.93 -5.35
CA THR A 16 24.24 38.83 -4.55
C THR A 16 24.45 39.22 -3.09
N GLY A 17 24.93 40.46 -2.85
CA GLY A 17 25.19 41.01 -1.53
C GLY A 17 23.95 41.09 -0.63
N TRP A 18 22.76 41.21 -1.21
CA TRP A 18 21.47 41.25 -0.51
C TRP A 18 20.72 39.94 -0.58
N ALA A 19 20.74 39.26 -1.73
CA ALA A 19 20.04 38.02 -1.99
C ALA A 19 20.49 36.91 -1.04
N GLN A 20 21.80 36.71 -0.84
CA GLN A 20 22.29 35.60 -0.01
C GLN A 20 21.94 35.78 1.48
N PRO A 21 22.16 36.95 2.12
CA PRO A 21 21.71 37.16 3.51
C PRO A 21 20.19 37.09 3.66
N ALA A 22 19.42 37.58 2.67
CA ALA A 22 17.96 37.50 2.69
C ALA A 22 17.47 36.05 2.60
N LEU A 23 18.07 35.23 1.72
CA LEU A 23 17.78 33.79 1.63
C LEU A 23 18.12 33.09 2.93
N PHE A 24 19.31 33.31 3.49
CA PHE A 24 19.69 32.73 4.78
C PHE A 24 18.67 33.08 5.89
N ALA A 25 18.29 34.35 6.01
CA ALA A 25 17.31 34.79 7.00
C ALA A 25 15.94 34.13 6.80
N PHE A 26 15.49 34.06 5.54
CA PHE A 26 14.24 33.40 5.16
C PHE A 26 14.25 31.91 5.49
N GLU A 27 15.31 31.20 5.09
CA GLU A 27 15.45 29.76 5.27
C GLU A 27 15.50 29.40 6.75
N VAL A 28 16.26 30.17 7.54
CA VAL A 28 16.30 30.02 9.00
C VAL A 28 14.93 30.27 9.63
N ALA A 29 14.24 31.35 9.25
CA ALA A 29 12.91 31.66 9.78
C ALA A 29 11.90 30.56 9.44
N MET A 30 11.91 30.07 8.21
CA MET A 30 11.04 28.99 7.76
C MET A 30 11.35 27.66 8.47
N PHE A 31 12.63 27.31 8.65
CA PHE A 31 13.03 26.16 9.44
C PHE A 31 12.51 26.24 10.88
N ARG A 32 12.69 27.40 11.53
CA ARG A 32 12.20 27.62 12.91
C ARG A 32 10.68 27.58 13.00
N LEU A 33 9.98 28.08 11.98
CA LEU A 33 8.52 28.02 11.88
C LEU A 33 8.03 26.56 11.78
N LEU A 34 8.60 25.77 10.88
CA LEU A 34 8.32 24.34 10.75
C LEU A 34 8.60 23.58 12.06
N GLY A 35 9.73 23.86 12.70
CA GLY A 35 10.08 23.32 14.01
C GLY A 35 9.08 23.68 15.11
N SER A 36 8.57 24.92 15.11
CA SER A 36 7.52 25.35 16.05
C SER A 36 6.20 24.58 15.88
N TRP A 37 5.96 24.04 14.68
CA TRP A 37 4.83 23.17 14.35
C TRP A 37 5.16 21.68 14.55
N GLY A 38 6.28 21.35 15.19
CA GLY A 38 6.66 19.98 15.53
C GLY A 38 7.32 19.20 14.39
N VAL A 39 7.63 19.83 13.26
CA VAL A 39 8.38 19.19 12.17
C VAL A 39 9.87 19.30 12.49
N ALA A 40 10.48 18.18 12.87
CA ALA A 40 11.91 18.08 13.14
C ALA A 40 12.60 17.20 12.08
N PRO A 41 13.70 17.66 11.46
CA PRO A 41 14.44 16.84 10.52
C PRO A 41 15.46 15.94 11.21
N ASP A 42 15.66 14.75 10.67
CA ASP A 42 16.79 13.88 11.02
C ASP A 42 18.10 14.38 10.38
N PHE A 43 17.99 14.93 9.17
CA PHE A 43 19.10 15.45 8.38
C PHE A 43 18.80 16.84 7.81
N VAL A 44 19.83 17.67 7.72
CA VAL A 44 19.82 18.92 6.97
C VAL A 44 20.95 18.92 5.94
N VAL A 45 20.62 19.35 4.73
CA VAL A 45 21.54 19.53 3.61
C VAL A 45 21.20 20.85 2.92
N GLY A 46 22.15 21.42 2.18
CA GLY A 46 21.92 22.66 1.47
C GLY A 46 22.49 22.66 0.06
N HIS A 47 21.98 23.60 -0.75
CA HIS A 47 22.45 23.84 -2.11
C HIS A 47 23.11 25.22 -2.15
N SER A 48 24.43 25.26 -2.35
CA SER A 48 25.19 26.52 -2.40
C SER A 48 24.95 27.37 -1.14
N VAL A 49 24.29 28.52 -1.24
CA VAL A 49 24.01 29.40 -0.10
C VAL A 49 23.15 28.73 0.97
N GLY A 50 22.23 27.82 0.58
CA GLY A 50 21.38 27.11 1.54
C GLY A 50 22.15 26.18 2.46
N GLU A 51 23.39 25.84 2.12
CA GLU A 51 24.27 25.05 2.98
C GLU A 51 24.74 25.84 4.21
N LEU A 52 24.88 27.16 4.09
CA LEU A 52 25.19 28.01 5.24
C LEU A 52 24.02 28.04 6.22
N ALA A 53 22.77 28.05 5.71
CA ALA A 53 21.58 27.92 6.53
C ALA A 53 21.51 26.53 7.19
N ALA A 54 21.75 25.45 6.42
CA ALA A 54 21.79 24.08 6.93
C ALA A 54 22.82 23.90 8.06
N ALA A 55 24.05 24.40 7.87
CA ALA A 55 25.11 24.35 8.88
C ALA A 55 24.73 25.14 10.14
N TYR A 56 24.18 26.35 10.00
CA TYR A 56 23.71 27.12 11.15
C TYR A 56 22.58 26.40 11.92
N VAL A 57 21.57 25.86 11.23
CA VAL A 57 20.46 25.18 11.93
C VAL A 57 20.88 23.83 12.53
N ALA A 58 21.89 23.16 11.96
CA ALA A 58 22.55 22.01 12.57
C ALA A 58 23.38 22.39 13.82
N GLY A 59 23.71 23.67 13.97
CA GLY A 59 24.44 24.21 15.12
C GLY A 59 25.94 24.41 14.89
N VAL A 60 26.43 24.33 13.64
CA VAL A 60 27.87 24.52 13.31
C VAL A 60 28.37 25.89 13.73
N TRP A 61 27.52 26.92 13.60
CA TRP A 61 27.82 28.27 14.06
C TRP A 61 26.72 28.78 14.98
N LEU A 62 27.11 29.69 15.87
CA LEU A 62 26.14 30.58 16.51
C LEU A 62 25.66 31.65 15.51
N LEU A 63 24.49 32.23 15.76
CA LEU A 63 23.87 33.19 14.84
C LEU A 63 24.80 34.37 14.47
N PRO A 64 25.53 35.02 15.40
CA PRO A 64 26.42 36.12 15.04
C PRO A 64 27.51 35.71 14.04
N ASP A 65 28.06 34.51 14.19
CA ASP A 65 29.10 33.98 13.33
C ASP A 65 28.55 33.52 11.98
N ALA A 66 27.40 32.85 11.97
CA ALA A 66 26.70 32.52 10.72
C ALA A 66 26.39 33.80 9.92
N CYS A 67 25.92 34.87 10.56
CA CYS A 67 25.68 36.15 9.91
C CYS A 67 26.97 36.79 9.36
N ARG A 68 28.10 36.70 10.08
CA ARG A 68 29.40 37.18 9.60
C ARG A 68 29.83 36.42 8.34
N VAL A 69 29.75 35.10 8.36
CA VAL A 69 30.12 34.24 7.23
C VAL A 69 29.25 34.52 6.01
N VAL A 70 27.92 34.55 6.19
CA VAL A 70 26.97 34.82 5.09
C VAL A 70 27.17 36.21 4.50
N ALA A 71 27.33 37.24 5.35
CA ALA A 71 27.56 38.61 4.89
C ALA A 71 28.89 38.74 4.15
N ALA A 72 29.96 38.11 4.66
CA ALA A 72 31.27 38.10 4.01
C ALA A 72 31.22 37.40 2.64
N ARG A 73 30.64 36.19 2.58
CA ARG A 73 30.46 35.45 1.32
C ARG A 73 29.70 36.28 0.29
N ALA A 74 28.57 36.86 0.70
CA ALA A 74 27.71 37.65 -0.17
C ALA A 74 28.43 38.91 -0.69
N GLY A 75 29.09 39.65 0.19
CA GLY A 75 29.80 40.88 -0.15
C GLY A 75 31.04 40.64 -1.02
N LEU A 76 31.85 39.63 -0.67
CA LEU A 76 33.03 39.27 -1.44
C LEU A 76 32.66 38.77 -2.84
N MET A 77 31.62 37.94 -2.97
CA MET A 77 31.10 37.51 -4.28
C MET A 77 30.53 38.69 -5.08
N GLN A 78 29.81 39.60 -4.43
CA GLN A 78 29.24 40.78 -5.09
C GLN A 78 30.30 41.73 -5.65
N ALA A 79 31.48 41.78 -5.03
CA ALA A 79 32.58 42.64 -5.44
C ALA A 79 33.37 42.10 -6.66
N LEU A 80 33.12 40.86 -7.07
CA LEU A 80 33.77 40.28 -8.24
C LEU A 80 33.18 40.84 -9.55
N PRO A 81 33.90 40.73 -10.67
CA PRO A 81 33.36 41.11 -11.98
C PRO A 81 32.13 40.27 -12.37
N ALA A 82 31.04 40.95 -12.73
CA ALA A 82 29.77 40.34 -13.14
C ALA A 82 29.76 39.91 -14.62
N GLU A 83 30.85 39.27 -15.09
CA GLU A 83 31.05 38.91 -16.51
C GLU A 83 30.83 37.41 -16.78
N GLY A 84 30.75 36.60 -15.71
CA GLY A 84 30.53 35.17 -15.78
C GLY A 84 29.09 34.78 -16.08
N VAL A 85 28.89 33.55 -16.57
CA VAL A 85 27.57 33.00 -16.93
C VAL A 85 27.39 31.60 -16.38
N MET A 86 26.13 31.22 -16.14
CA MET A 86 25.77 29.85 -15.76
C MET A 86 24.73 29.26 -16.73
N LEU A 87 24.95 28.02 -17.18
CA LEU A 87 24.05 27.28 -18.06
C LEU A 87 23.63 25.96 -17.42
N ALA A 88 22.33 25.71 -17.31
CA ALA A 88 21.81 24.37 -17.06
C ALA A 88 21.80 23.58 -18.37
N VAL A 89 22.38 22.37 -18.35
CA VAL A 89 22.56 21.50 -19.51
C VAL A 89 22.00 20.12 -19.22
N GLU A 90 21.25 19.56 -20.18
CA GLU A 90 20.72 18.20 -20.11
C GLU A 90 21.78 17.16 -20.51
N ALA A 91 22.74 16.94 -19.62
CA ALA A 91 23.85 15.98 -19.77
C ALA A 91 24.24 15.37 -18.42
N THR A 92 24.90 14.22 -18.45
CA THR A 92 25.58 13.62 -17.28
C THR A 92 26.91 14.34 -17.01
N GLU A 93 27.43 14.28 -15.78
CA GLU A 93 28.76 14.81 -15.48
C GLU A 93 29.86 14.14 -16.33
N ALA A 94 29.80 12.80 -16.48
CA ALA A 94 30.76 12.06 -17.28
C ALA A 94 30.75 12.48 -18.76
N GLU A 95 29.57 12.77 -19.30
CA GLU A 95 29.42 13.33 -20.64
C GLU A 95 30.12 14.69 -20.76
N ILE A 96 29.96 15.60 -19.79
CA ILE A 96 30.66 16.91 -19.79
C ILE A 96 32.18 16.71 -19.72
N VAL A 97 32.65 15.86 -18.80
CA VAL A 97 34.08 15.61 -18.59
C VAL A 97 34.74 15.01 -19.84
N SER A 98 34.06 14.12 -20.55
CA SER A 98 34.62 13.48 -21.74
C SER A 98 34.91 14.44 -22.90
N VAL A 99 34.18 15.56 -22.98
CA VAL A 99 34.36 16.59 -24.03
C VAL A 99 35.05 17.85 -23.53
N ALA A 100 35.39 17.91 -22.24
CA ALA A 100 36.03 19.05 -21.60
C ALA A 100 37.30 19.52 -22.36
N GLY A 101 38.11 18.57 -22.85
CA GLY A 101 39.32 18.88 -23.60
C GLY A 101 39.09 19.47 -25.00
N GLU A 102 37.86 19.40 -25.53
CA GLU A 102 37.50 20.01 -26.83
C GLU A 102 37.28 21.53 -26.71
N VAL A 103 37.06 22.04 -25.49
CA VAL A 103 36.74 23.46 -25.25
C VAL A 103 37.92 24.16 -24.58
N ALA A 104 38.60 25.03 -25.32
CA ALA A 104 39.77 25.75 -24.84
C ALA A 104 39.45 26.62 -23.60
N GLY A 105 40.22 26.41 -22.52
CA GLY A 105 40.05 27.12 -21.25
C GLY A 105 39.05 26.49 -20.27
N TRP A 106 38.49 25.30 -20.59
CA TRP A 106 37.77 24.51 -19.60
C TRP A 106 38.70 24.10 -18.44
N GLY A 107 38.18 24.12 -17.21
CA GLY A 107 38.95 23.90 -15.97
C GLY A 107 39.65 25.16 -15.44
N GLU A 108 40.20 25.99 -16.34
CA GLU A 108 40.88 27.24 -15.97
C GLU A 108 39.91 28.42 -15.84
N ARG A 109 38.93 28.51 -16.73
CA ARG A 109 37.98 29.65 -16.80
C ARG A 109 36.52 29.24 -16.66
N ALA A 110 36.23 27.94 -16.68
CA ALA A 110 34.90 27.39 -16.47
C ALA A 110 34.96 26.01 -15.82
N ALA A 111 33.91 25.65 -15.10
CA ALA A 111 33.77 24.37 -14.43
C ALA A 111 32.30 23.92 -14.38
N ILE A 112 32.09 22.70 -13.88
CA ILE A 112 30.76 22.27 -13.45
C ILE A 112 30.49 22.94 -12.10
N ALA A 113 29.37 23.64 -11.99
CA ALA A 113 28.95 24.31 -10.77
C ALA A 113 27.98 23.49 -9.92
N ALA A 114 27.19 22.60 -10.54
CA ALA A 114 26.29 21.73 -9.82
C ALA A 114 25.96 20.47 -10.62
N VAL A 115 25.77 19.37 -9.90
CA VAL A 115 25.20 18.12 -10.40
C VAL A 115 23.87 17.92 -9.67
N ASN A 116 22.79 18.32 -10.31
CA ASN A 116 21.45 18.40 -9.70
C ASN A 116 20.63 17.11 -9.87
N ALA A 117 20.89 16.37 -10.94
CA ALA A 117 20.32 15.04 -11.20
C ALA A 117 21.19 14.30 -12.21
N ALA A 118 20.92 13.02 -12.45
CA ALA A 118 21.70 12.16 -13.35
C ALA A 118 22.00 12.82 -14.72
N ARG A 119 21.04 13.55 -15.30
CA ARG A 119 21.19 14.29 -16.57
C ARG A 119 20.89 15.79 -16.42
N SER A 120 21.17 16.37 -15.27
CA SER A 120 20.97 17.81 -15.02
C SER A 120 22.21 18.39 -14.35
N VAL A 121 23.05 19.02 -15.16
CA VAL A 121 24.28 19.68 -14.70
C VAL A 121 24.21 21.18 -14.96
N VAL A 122 24.89 21.96 -14.13
CA VAL A 122 25.07 23.39 -14.34
C VAL A 122 26.52 23.67 -14.61
N LEU A 123 26.80 24.39 -15.69
CA LEU A 123 28.13 24.86 -16.06
C LEU A 123 28.25 26.32 -15.67
N SER A 124 29.44 26.75 -15.25
CA SER A 124 29.69 28.10 -14.75
C SER A 124 31.09 28.58 -15.07
N GLY A 125 31.23 29.84 -15.46
CA GLY A 125 32.53 30.45 -15.76
C GLY A 125 32.46 31.58 -16.78
N ASP A 126 33.56 31.80 -17.47
CA ASP A 126 33.69 32.75 -18.58
C ASP A 126 32.60 32.55 -19.65
N ALA A 127 32.03 33.66 -20.13
CA ALA A 127 30.93 33.65 -21.07
C ALA A 127 31.26 32.93 -22.38
N GLY A 128 32.48 33.07 -22.89
CA GLY A 128 32.92 32.44 -24.13
C GLY A 128 33.11 30.93 -23.95
N VAL A 129 33.80 30.51 -22.89
CA VAL A 129 34.07 29.08 -22.62
C VAL A 129 32.77 28.32 -22.34
N VAL A 130 31.91 28.86 -21.46
CA VAL A 130 30.62 28.23 -21.14
C VAL A 130 29.67 28.27 -22.34
N GLY A 131 29.69 29.37 -23.12
CA GLY A 131 28.92 29.50 -24.36
C GLY A 131 29.26 28.42 -25.38
N ALA A 132 30.56 28.21 -25.65
CA ALA A 132 31.03 27.16 -26.56
C ALA A 132 30.60 25.75 -26.13
N MET A 133 30.68 25.45 -24.82
CA MET A 133 30.17 24.19 -24.28
C MET A 133 28.65 24.08 -24.46
N GLY A 134 27.91 25.17 -24.23
CA GLY A 134 26.45 25.21 -24.45
C GLY A 134 26.05 24.99 -25.91
N GLU A 135 26.79 25.55 -26.86
CA GLU A 135 26.59 25.36 -28.30
C GLU A 135 26.86 23.92 -28.71
N LEU A 136 27.94 23.31 -28.21
CA LEU A 136 28.25 21.89 -28.42
C LEU A 136 27.08 20.99 -28.01
N TRP A 137 26.50 21.21 -26.83
CA TRP A 137 25.38 20.42 -26.33
C TRP A 137 24.06 20.72 -27.06
N SER A 138 23.81 21.97 -27.42
CA SER A 138 22.66 22.35 -28.22
C SER A 138 22.73 21.72 -29.62
N GLY A 139 23.90 21.69 -30.24
CA GLY A 139 24.15 21.01 -31.52
C GLY A 139 23.94 19.49 -31.47
N ARG A 140 24.08 18.88 -30.29
CA ARG A 140 23.74 17.48 -30.01
C ARG A 140 22.24 17.28 -29.68
N GLY A 141 21.41 18.31 -29.85
CA GLY A 141 19.97 18.26 -29.58
C GLY A 141 19.60 18.20 -28.09
N ARG A 142 20.53 18.52 -27.17
CA ARG A 142 20.24 18.58 -25.73
C ARG A 142 19.66 19.93 -25.34
N LYS A 143 18.84 19.96 -24.29
CA LYS A 143 18.34 21.21 -23.72
C LYS A 143 19.47 21.97 -23.01
N VAL A 144 19.58 23.25 -23.32
CA VAL A 144 20.49 24.19 -22.66
C VAL A 144 19.72 25.44 -22.27
N ARG A 145 19.84 25.87 -21.02
CA ARG A 145 19.12 27.05 -20.49
C ARG A 145 20.07 27.92 -19.70
N ARG A 146 20.15 29.20 -20.06
CA ARG A 146 20.87 30.21 -19.28
C ARG A 146 20.14 30.50 -17.97
N LEU A 147 20.89 30.47 -16.87
CA LEU A 147 20.37 30.83 -15.55
C LEU A 147 20.44 32.35 -15.36
N ARG A 148 19.43 32.90 -14.69
CA ARG A 148 19.38 34.32 -14.33
C ARG A 148 20.14 34.53 -13.03
N VAL A 149 21.45 34.70 -13.17
CA VAL A 149 22.37 34.96 -12.06
C VAL A 149 23.30 36.09 -12.45
N SER A 150 23.82 36.80 -11.45
CA SER A 150 24.73 37.93 -11.62
C SER A 150 26.18 37.50 -11.86
N HIS A 151 26.59 36.35 -11.34
CA HIS A 151 27.96 35.85 -11.37
C HIS A 151 28.01 34.36 -11.71
N ALA A 152 29.19 33.91 -12.12
CA ALA A 152 29.52 32.50 -12.32
C ALA A 152 29.97 31.83 -11.00
N PHE A 153 29.02 31.52 -10.11
CA PHE A 153 29.29 30.81 -8.86
C PHE A 153 29.86 29.41 -9.10
N HIS A 154 30.60 28.85 -8.13
CA HIS A 154 31.19 27.50 -8.22
C HIS A 154 32.05 27.31 -9.47
N SER A 155 32.94 28.28 -9.70
CA SER A 155 33.83 28.31 -10.87
C SER A 155 35.17 28.98 -10.52
N PRO A 156 36.20 28.85 -11.38
CA PRO A 156 37.47 29.55 -11.19
C PRO A 156 37.35 31.07 -11.03
N LEU A 157 36.24 31.67 -11.49
CA LEU A 157 36.00 33.10 -11.30
C LEU A 157 35.74 33.49 -9.83
N MET A 158 35.55 32.52 -8.93
CA MET A 158 35.45 32.76 -7.49
C MET A 158 36.82 32.85 -6.79
N ASP A 159 37.91 32.44 -7.45
CA ASP A 159 39.25 32.38 -6.84
C ASP A 159 39.71 33.68 -6.17
N PRO A 160 39.46 34.88 -6.75
CA PRO A 160 39.92 36.13 -6.15
C PRO A 160 39.33 36.45 -4.77
N MET A 161 38.21 35.82 -4.38
CA MET A 161 37.60 36.04 -3.07
C MET A 161 38.06 35.05 -1.99
N LEU A 162 38.68 33.93 -2.36
CA LEU A 162 38.82 32.76 -1.48
C LEU A 162 39.66 33.06 -0.24
N ASP A 163 40.79 33.76 -0.40
CA ASP A 163 41.68 34.10 0.73
C ASP A 163 40.99 35.01 1.74
N ALA A 164 40.32 36.08 1.26
CA ALA A 164 39.59 37.00 2.12
C ALA A 164 38.42 36.32 2.85
N PHE A 165 37.81 35.30 2.24
CA PHE A 165 36.77 34.52 2.89
C PHE A 165 37.35 33.54 3.92
N ALA A 166 38.49 32.93 3.64
CA ALA A 166 39.23 32.10 4.58
C ALA A 166 39.60 32.89 5.85
N ASP A 167 40.04 34.15 5.70
CA ASP A 167 40.34 35.03 6.83
C ASP A 167 39.11 35.26 7.73
N VAL A 168 37.93 35.47 7.14
CA VAL A 168 36.68 35.62 7.91
C VAL A 168 36.31 34.31 8.61
N LEU A 169 36.42 33.19 7.90
CA LEU A 169 36.13 31.86 8.46
C LEU A 169 37.08 31.49 9.59
N GLY A 170 38.35 31.91 9.55
CA GLY A 170 39.31 31.73 10.64
C GLY A 170 38.99 32.55 11.89
N GLY A 171 38.09 33.54 11.78
CA GLY A 171 37.65 34.39 12.88
C GLY A 171 36.32 33.97 13.53
N VAL A 172 35.70 32.86 13.10
CA VAL A 172 34.44 32.35 13.66
C VAL A 172 34.63 31.02 14.38
N GLU A 173 33.74 30.71 15.32
CA GLU A 173 33.79 29.48 16.10
C GLU A 173 32.95 28.37 15.47
N PHE A 174 33.57 27.21 15.21
CA PHE A 174 32.89 26.02 14.72
C PHE A 174 32.50 25.09 15.87
N ASN A 175 31.28 24.59 15.82
CA ASN A 175 30.73 23.65 16.78
C ASN A 175 30.33 22.36 16.05
N GLU A 176 30.37 21.23 16.76
CA GLU A 176 29.92 19.97 16.19
C GLU A 176 28.41 20.01 15.90
N PRO A 177 27.95 19.59 14.71
CA PRO A 177 26.55 19.62 14.35
C PRO A 177 25.72 18.67 15.22
N SER A 178 24.60 19.19 15.73
CA SER A 178 23.62 18.45 16.55
C SER A 178 22.53 17.76 15.73
N THR A 179 22.42 18.06 14.44
CA THR A 179 21.51 17.43 13.47
C THR A 179 22.33 16.77 12.37
N GLY A 180 21.86 15.64 11.83
CA GLY A 180 22.58 14.91 10.79
C GLY A 180 22.85 15.77 9.55
N MET A 181 24.01 15.56 8.92
CA MET A 181 24.39 16.14 7.64
C MET A 181 25.06 15.07 6.79
N THR A 182 24.99 15.16 5.46
CA THR A 182 25.72 14.26 4.55
C THR A 182 27.22 14.54 4.55
N VAL A 183 27.61 15.76 4.93
CA VAL A 183 29.01 16.15 5.06
C VAL A 183 29.51 15.77 6.46
N PRO A 184 30.64 15.08 6.59
CA PRO A 184 31.19 14.74 7.90
C PRO A 184 31.45 15.97 8.78
N ALA A 185 31.19 15.84 10.08
CA ALA A 185 31.38 16.92 11.06
C ALA A 185 32.78 17.55 10.99
N ALA A 186 33.83 16.73 10.87
CA ALA A 186 35.20 17.21 10.75
C ALA A 186 35.46 18.10 9.52
N GLN A 187 34.70 17.91 8.43
CA GLN A 187 34.81 18.74 7.24
C GLN A 187 34.00 20.02 7.40
N VAL A 188 32.73 19.94 7.81
CA VAL A 188 31.88 21.14 7.95
C VAL A 188 32.38 22.11 9.04
N CYS A 189 33.16 21.60 10.00
CA CYS A 189 33.86 22.38 11.02
C CYS A 189 35.26 22.87 10.60
N SER A 190 35.57 22.92 9.30
CA SER A 190 36.87 23.37 8.78
C SER A 190 36.74 24.56 7.84
N VAL A 191 37.70 25.48 7.89
CA VAL A 191 37.78 26.64 6.98
C VAL A 191 37.94 26.18 5.54
N GLU A 192 38.78 25.17 5.33
CA GLU A 192 39.12 24.62 4.02
C GLU A 192 37.88 24.09 3.29
N TYR A 193 36.94 23.48 4.04
CA TYR A 193 35.68 23.02 3.48
C TYR A 193 34.87 24.17 2.88
N TRP A 194 34.67 25.25 3.63
CA TRP A 194 33.83 26.37 3.18
C TRP A 194 34.47 27.18 2.04
N VAL A 195 35.80 27.26 2.00
CA VAL A 195 36.54 27.80 0.85
C VAL A 195 36.32 26.93 -0.38
N ARG A 196 36.44 25.60 -0.26
CA ARG A 196 36.14 24.66 -1.35
C ARG A 196 34.68 24.74 -1.78
N GLN A 197 33.74 24.86 -0.83
CA GLN A 197 32.30 24.93 -1.09
C GLN A 197 31.90 26.09 -2.01
N VAL A 198 32.63 27.20 -1.96
CA VAL A 198 32.41 28.35 -2.86
C VAL A 198 32.84 28.06 -4.31
N ARG A 199 33.85 27.21 -4.48
CA ARG A 199 34.55 26.98 -5.74
C ARG A 199 34.13 25.69 -6.44
N GLU A 200 33.88 24.63 -5.68
CA GLU A 200 33.65 23.27 -6.16
C GLU A 200 32.16 23.02 -6.51
N PRO A 201 31.86 22.01 -7.36
CA PRO A 201 30.50 21.73 -7.76
C PRO A 201 29.60 21.33 -6.59
N VAL A 202 28.37 21.87 -6.54
CA VAL A 202 27.33 21.41 -5.61
C VAL A 202 26.84 20.02 -6.02
N ARG A 203 27.01 19.03 -5.13
CA ARG A 203 26.71 17.62 -5.34
C ARG A 203 25.29 17.21 -4.90
N TYR A 204 24.27 17.96 -5.32
CA TYR A 204 22.88 17.76 -4.84
C TYR A 204 22.32 16.36 -5.13
N ALA A 205 22.55 15.82 -6.33
CA ALA A 205 22.09 14.47 -6.68
C ALA A 205 22.74 13.38 -5.79
N ASP A 206 24.02 13.54 -5.49
CA ASP A 206 24.77 12.60 -4.66
C ASP A 206 24.27 12.67 -3.20
N MET A 207 24.02 13.88 -2.67
CA MET A 207 23.43 14.07 -1.34
C MET A 207 22.07 13.37 -1.22
N LEU A 208 21.19 13.51 -2.21
CA LEU A 208 19.87 12.84 -2.18
C LEU A 208 20.00 11.32 -2.25
N THR A 209 20.93 10.82 -3.07
CA THR A 209 21.19 9.38 -3.19
C THR A 209 21.69 8.82 -1.86
N GLU A 210 22.62 9.52 -1.21
CA GLU A 210 23.14 9.15 0.11
C GLU A 210 22.06 9.15 1.19
N LEU A 211 21.20 10.19 1.23
CA LEU A 211 20.08 10.23 2.18
C LEU A 211 19.07 9.09 1.92
N SER A 212 18.79 8.79 0.65
CA SER A 212 17.91 7.69 0.27
C SER A 212 18.46 6.33 0.70
N THR A 213 19.76 6.07 0.56
CA THR A 213 20.38 4.82 1.04
C THR A 213 20.37 4.71 2.56
N GLN A 214 20.37 5.84 3.27
CA GLN A 214 20.16 5.91 4.73
C GLN A 214 18.68 5.78 5.15
N GLY A 215 17.75 5.59 4.20
CA GLY A 215 16.33 5.39 4.46
C GLY A 215 15.49 6.66 4.57
N VAL A 216 16.06 7.83 4.24
CA VAL A 216 15.30 9.08 4.17
C VAL A 216 14.32 9.02 3.00
N THR A 217 13.06 9.33 3.29
CA THR A 217 11.93 9.17 2.36
C THR A 217 11.05 10.41 2.26
N ARG A 218 11.33 11.45 3.07
CA ARG A 218 10.59 12.71 3.10
C ARG A 218 11.58 13.87 3.07
N PHE A 219 11.38 14.79 2.14
CA PHE A 219 12.27 15.91 1.89
C PHE A 219 11.46 17.20 1.91
N VAL A 220 11.90 18.16 2.71
CA VAL A 220 11.28 19.48 2.83
C VAL A 220 12.25 20.51 2.28
N GLU A 221 11.92 21.15 1.16
CA GLU A 221 12.66 22.28 0.66
C GLU A 221 12.27 23.53 1.43
N VAL A 222 13.25 24.07 2.15
CA VAL A 222 13.14 25.30 2.91
C VAL A 222 13.73 26.40 2.05
N GLY A 223 12.87 27.16 1.37
CA GLY A 223 13.24 28.24 0.46
C GLY A 223 12.00 28.96 -0.06
N PRO A 224 12.15 30.12 -0.74
CA PRO A 224 11.00 30.93 -1.20
C PRO A 224 10.27 30.35 -2.42
N ASP A 225 10.78 29.24 -2.98
CA ASP A 225 10.18 28.48 -4.07
C ASP A 225 10.50 26.98 -3.86
N GLY A 226 10.11 26.13 -4.81
CA GLY A 226 10.31 24.68 -4.73
C GLY A 226 11.06 24.08 -5.91
N VAL A 227 12.22 24.65 -6.26
CA VAL A 227 13.02 24.22 -7.43
C VAL A 227 13.72 22.90 -7.13
N LEU A 228 14.31 22.75 -5.95
CA LEU A 228 15.07 21.56 -5.54
C LEU A 228 14.16 20.35 -5.34
N SER A 229 12.93 20.56 -4.89
CA SER A 229 11.88 19.54 -4.74
C SER A 229 11.55 18.92 -6.09
N GLY A 230 11.43 19.75 -7.13
CA GLY A 230 11.15 19.27 -8.49
C GLY A 230 12.33 18.49 -9.08
N LEU A 231 13.57 18.91 -8.80
CA LEU A 231 14.77 18.17 -9.20
C LEU A 231 14.91 16.85 -8.44
N GLY A 232 14.68 16.87 -7.13
CA GLY A 232 14.84 15.73 -6.24
C GLY A 232 13.79 14.64 -6.46
N SER A 233 12.53 15.02 -6.73
CA SER A 233 11.46 14.06 -7.02
C SER A 233 11.69 13.23 -8.28
N GLY A 234 12.59 13.67 -9.16
CA GLY A 234 13.02 12.90 -10.34
C GLY A 234 14.32 12.13 -10.14
N ALA A 235 15.01 12.31 -9.01
CA ALA A 235 16.31 11.73 -8.73
C ALA A 235 16.22 10.51 -7.81
N VAL A 236 15.38 10.57 -6.77
CA VAL A 236 15.18 9.47 -5.80
C VAL A 236 13.69 9.32 -5.46
N ASP A 237 13.28 8.11 -5.07
CA ASP A 237 11.93 7.86 -4.60
C ASP A 237 11.71 8.50 -3.22
N GLY A 238 10.61 9.24 -3.07
CA GLY A 238 10.26 9.88 -1.80
C GLY A 238 9.22 10.97 -1.95
N VAL A 239 8.80 11.51 -0.81
CA VAL A 239 7.86 12.63 -0.74
C VAL A 239 8.67 13.93 -0.70
N PHE A 240 8.52 14.77 -1.71
CA PHE A 240 9.15 16.10 -1.77
C PHE A 240 8.08 17.17 -1.59
N VAL A 241 8.29 18.07 -0.63
CA VAL A 241 7.42 19.22 -0.40
C VAL A 241 8.24 20.50 -0.36
N ALA A 242 7.74 21.55 -1.01
CA ALA A 242 8.30 22.88 -0.89
C ALA A 242 7.52 23.66 0.18
N ALA A 243 8.23 24.25 1.14
CA ALA A 243 7.59 25.03 2.20
C ALA A 243 6.90 26.29 1.65
N GLN A 244 7.43 26.86 0.56
CA GLN A 244 6.86 28.02 -0.15
C GLN A 244 6.96 27.89 -1.67
N ARG A 245 6.16 28.69 -2.36
CA ARG A 245 6.08 28.78 -3.82
C ARG A 245 5.84 30.24 -4.20
N ARG A 246 6.69 30.80 -5.06
CA ARG A 246 6.65 32.22 -5.46
C ARG A 246 5.34 32.67 -6.11
N ASP A 247 4.59 31.73 -6.69
CA ASP A 247 3.38 31.97 -7.47
C ASP A 247 2.09 31.58 -6.74
N ARG A 248 2.18 31.29 -5.42
CA ARG A 248 1.05 30.80 -4.62
C ARG A 248 0.93 31.54 -3.29
N PRO A 249 -0.28 31.59 -2.69
CA PRO A 249 -0.46 32.16 -1.36
C PRO A 249 0.39 31.42 -0.31
N GLU A 250 1.12 32.18 0.51
CA GLU A 250 2.13 31.62 1.42
C GLU A 250 1.55 30.68 2.47
N VAL A 251 0.47 31.10 3.13
CA VAL A 251 -0.21 30.31 4.17
C VAL A 251 -0.78 29.01 3.60
N HIS A 252 -1.42 29.10 2.43
CA HIS A 252 -1.97 27.91 1.76
C HIS A 252 -0.86 26.92 1.40
N THR A 253 0.27 27.42 0.91
CA THR A 253 1.41 26.58 0.50
C THR A 253 2.03 25.88 1.72
N ALA A 254 2.28 26.62 2.80
CA ALA A 254 2.79 26.05 4.05
C ALA A 254 1.83 24.98 4.62
N MET A 255 0.53 25.27 4.70
CA MET A 255 -0.47 24.32 5.20
C MET A 255 -0.59 23.08 4.33
N THR A 256 -0.45 23.23 3.00
CA THR A 256 -0.42 22.10 2.06
C THR A 256 0.79 21.24 2.33
N ALA A 257 1.99 21.83 2.47
CA ALA A 257 3.22 21.10 2.77
C ALA A 257 3.09 20.30 4.09
N LEU A 258 2.59 20.93 5.16
CA LEU A 258 2.36 20.26 6.45
C LEU A 258 1.33 19.12 6.34
N SER A 259 0.24 19.35 5.62
CA SER A 259 -0.79 18.32 5.42
C SER A 259 -0.23 17.12 4.67
N THR A 260 0.55 17.36 3.61
CA THR A 260 1.25 16.30 2.88
C THR A 260 2.19 15.53 3.81
N LEU A 261 3.05 16.21 4.57
CA LEU A 261 3.94 15.58 5.54
C LEU A 261 3.17 14.73 6.56
N HIS A 262 2.07 15.26 7.11
CA HIS A 262 1.21 14.56 8.05
C HIS A 262 0.62 13.27 7.46
N THR A 263 0.06 13.35 6.26
CA THR A 263 -0.49 12.17 5.56
C THR A 263 0.57 11.12 5.20
N HIS A 264 1.84 11.51 5.17
CA HIS A 264 2.98 10.62 4.94
C HIS A 264 3.73 10.21 6.23
N GLY A 265 3.09 10.43 7.39
CA GLY A 265 3.53 9.91 8.69
C GLY A 265 4.45 10.81 9.48
N VAL A 266 4.70 12.05 9.03
CA VAL A 266 5.48 13.03 9.80
C VAL A 266 4.59 13.62 10.91
N PRO A 267 5.02 13.60 12.17
CA PRO A 267 4.29 14.26 13.24
C PRO A 267 4.16 15.77 12.99
N VAL A 268 2.95 16.30 13.13
CA VAL A 268 2.67 17.73 13.07
C VAL A 268 1.91 18.11 14.34
N ASN A 269 2.41 19.11 15.05
CA ASN A 269 1.75 19.69 16.21
C ASN A 269 0.64 20.64 15.76
N TRP A 270 -0.50 20.08 15.37
CA TRP A 270 -1.67 20.85 14.96
C TRP A 270 -2.13 21.84 16.03
N SER A 271 -1.96 21.53 17.31
CA SER A 271 -2.33 22.42 18.42
C SER A 271 -1.50 23.72 18.45
N ALA A 272 -0.23 23.67 18.02
CA ALA A 272 0.61 24.87 17.87
C ALA A 272 0.17 25.75 16.69
N ILE A 273 -0.49 25.16 15.69
CA ILE A 273 -0.97 25.86 14.50
C ILE A 273 -2.34 26.51 14.76
N VAL A 274 -3.31 25.73 15.25
CA VAL A 274 -4.70 26.19 15.44
C VAL A 274 -4.91 26.92 16.77
N GLY A 275 -3.97 26.78 17.71
CA GLY A 275 -4.08 27.35 19.05
C GLY A 275 -5.19 26.71 19.89
N ARG A 276 -5.70 27.47 20.87
CA ARG A 276 -6.82 27.05 21.73
C ARG A 276 -8.17 27.41 21.09
N GLY A 277 -8.45 26.84 19.91
CA GLY A 277 -9.75 26.97 19.26
C GLY A 277 -10.83 26.13 19.96
N SER A 278 -12.11 26.43 19.69
CA SER A 278 -13.22 25.57 20.06
C SER A 278 -13.28 24.34 19.15
N THR A 279 -13.25 23.14 19.70
CA THR A 279 -13.44 21.90 18.95
C THR A 279 -14.91 21.71 18.57
N VAL A 280 -15.16 21.21 17.36
CA VAL A 280 -16.49 20.77 16.90
C VAL A 280 -16.48 19.26 16.73
N GLU A 281 -17.61 18.60 16.96
CA GLU A 281 -17.73 17.17 16.65
C GLU A 281 -17.76 16.96 15.13
N LEU A 282 -16.92 16.05 14.65
CA LEU A 282 -16.92 15.56 13.28
C LEU A 282 -17.46 14.12 13.27
N PRO A 283 -18.02 13.64 12.14
CA PRO A 283 -18.36 12.23 11.99
C PRO A 283 -17.18 11.32 12.37
N THR A 284 -17.46 10.27 13.13
CA THR A 284 -16.44 9.29 13.55
C THR A 284 -15.91 8.49 12.37
N TYR A 285 -14.82 7.76 12.57
CA TYR A 285 -14.21 6.88 11.55
C TYR A 285 -15.27 6.02 10.84
N ALA A 286 -15.30 6.12 9.50
CA ALA A 286 -16.20 5.35 8.67
C ALA A 286 -15.65 3.91 8.52
N PHE A 287 -15.95 3.04 9.49
CA PHE A 287 -15.56 1.63 9.43
C PHE A 287 -16.08 0.97 8.14
N GLN A 288 -15.21 0.20 7.49
CA GLN A 288 -15.61 -0.74 6.44
C GLN A 288 -16.34 -1.90 7.10
N ARG A 289 -17.67 -1.87 7.07
CA ARG A 289 -18.51 -2.81 7.82
C ARG A 289 -18.64 -4.13 7.07
N GLU A 290 -17.91 -5.13 7.54
CA GLU A 290 -18.08 -6.53 7.14
C GLU A 290 -18.57 -7.37 8.32
N ARG A 291 -19.42 -8.37 8.04
CA ARG A 291 -20.01 -9.22 9.08
C ARG A 291 -19.10 -10.42 9.35
N TYR A 292 -18.34 -10.36 10.44
CA TYR A 292 -17.45 -11.43 10.89
C TYR A 292 -18.06 -12.36 11.97
N TRP A 293 -19.37 -12.27 12.23
CA TRP A 293 -20.03 -13.08 13.26
C TRP A 293 -20.16 -14.56 12.81
N PRO A 294 -19.64 -15.54 13.56
CA PRO A 294 -19.84 -16.96 13.27
C PRO A 294 -21.33 -17.31 13.21
N ARG A 295 -21.76 -18.05 12.18
CA ARG A 295 -23.13 -18.58 12.12
C ARG A 295 -23.19 -19.82 13.02
N SER A 296 -23.99 -19.75 14.08
CA SER A 296 -24.20 -20.89 14.97
C SER A 296 -24.92 -22.00 14.18
N ARG A 297 -24.26 -23.15 13.97
CA ARG A 297 -24.95 -24.37 13.50
C ARG A 297 -25.96 -24.77 14.59
N ALA A 298 -27.22 -24.98 14.21
CA ALA A 298 -28.22 -25.50 15.12
C ALA A 298 -27.82 -26.93 15.52
N VAL A 299 -27.43 -27.13 16.78
CA VAL A 299 -27.16 -28.47 17.33
C VAL A 299 -28.50 -29.15 17.58
N ALA A 300 -28.68 -30.38 17.09
CA ALA A 300 -29.85 -31.19 17.40
C ALA A 300 -29.94 -31.39 18.93
N GLY A 301 -31.08 -31.05 19.54
CA GLY A 301 -31.29 -31.21 20.99
C GLY A 301 -31.26 -32.68 21.45
N ASP A 302 -31.09 -32.91 22.75
CA ASP A 302 -31.11 -34.27 23.32
C ASP A 302 -32.52 -34.88 23.23
N VAL A 303 -32.71 -35.78 22.27
CA VAL A 303 -33.98 -36.48 22.01
C VAL A 303 -34.32 -37.55 23.05
N ARG A 304 -33.37 -37.94 23.90
CA ARG A 304 -33.58 -38.99 24.92
C ARG A 304 -34.58 -38.59 25.99
N GLY A 305 -34.67 -37.29 26.31
CA GLY A 305 -35.66 -36.75 27.24
C GLY A 305 -37.11 -36.96 26.80
N ALA A 306 -37.35 -37.17 25.50
CA ALA A 306 -38.66 -37.47 24.93
C ALA A 306 -38.92 -38.99 24.77
N GLY A 307 -38.04 -39.85 25.30
CA GLY A 307 -38.14 -41.31 25.18
C GLY A 307 -37.70 -41.87 23.82
N LEU A 308 -37.01 -41.07 23.00
CA LEU A 308 -36.50 -41.48 21.70
C LEU A 308 -35.03 -41.92 21.79
N THR A 309 -34.63 -42.85 20.92
CA THR A 309 -33.22 -43.26 20.77
C THR A 309 -32.52 -42.29 19.83
N SER A 310 -31.35 -41.77 20.21
CA SER A 310 -30.52 -40.95 19.31
C SER A 310 -29.77 -41.83 18.32
N VAL A 311 -29.89 -41.53 17.02
CA VAL A 311 -29.28 -42.31 15.93
C VAL A 311 -27.85 -41.85 15.63
N GLY A 312 -27.50 -40.61 16.00
CA GLY A 312 -26.14 -40.07 15.83
C GLY A 312 -25.74 -39.83 14.37
N HIS A 313 -26.70 -39.64 13.47
CA HIS A 313 -26.47 -39.44 12.04
C HIS A 313 -26.85 -38.02 11.59
N PRO A 314 -26.08 -37.33 10.73
CA PRO A 314 -26.38 -35.96 10.32
C PRO A 314 -27.77 -35.77 9.72
N LEU A 315 -28.23 -36.73 8.90
CA LEU A 315 -29.55 -36.68 8.25
C LEU A 315 -30.66 -37.39 9.02
N LEU A 316 -30.34 -38.16 10.07
CA LEU A 316 -31.29 -38.99 10.81
C LEU A 316 -31.08 -38.82 12.32
N GLY A 317 -32.03 -38.17 12.98
CA GLY A 317 -31.82 -37.66 14.34
C GLY A 317 -32.18 -38.67 15.43
N ALA A 318 -33.38 -39.22 15.36
CA ALA A 318 -33.94 -40.06 16.42
C ALA A 318 -34.71 -41.26 15.87
N ALA A 319 -34.90 -42.27 16.71
CA ALA A 319 -35.66 -43.48 16.42
C ALA A 319 -36.66 -43.80 17.54
N VAL A 320 -37.79 -44.42 17.17
CA VAL A 320 -38.78 -45.00 18.07
C VAL A 320 -39.25 -46.34 17.54
N GLU A 321 -39.18 -47.37 18.37
CA GLU A 321 -39.74 -48.68 18.08
C GLU A 321 -41.24 -48.68 18.37
N LEU A 322 -42.04 -49.16 17.42
CA LEU A 322 -43.49 -49.26 17.58
C LEU A 322 -43.85 -50.46 18.44
N ALA A 323 -44.67 -50.21 19.48
CA ALA A 323 -45.16 -51.26 20.34
C ALA A 323 -45.92 -52.34 19.52
N GLY A 324 -45.76 -53.61 19.90
CA GLY A 324 -46.35 -54.74 19.16
C GLY A 324 -45.48 -55.27 18.02
N GLY A 325 -44.26 -54.74 17.83
CA GLY A 325 -43.33 -55.23 16.82
C GLY A 325 -43.66 -54.79 15.39
N GLU A 326 -44.46 -53.73 15.25
CA GLU A 326 -44.97 -53.23 13.95
C GLU A 326 -43.88 -52.54 13.10
N GLY A 327 -42.72 -52.24 13.69
CA GLY A 327 -41.59 -51.62 13.00
C GLY A 327 -40.88 -50.57 13.84
N VAL A 328 -40.03 -49.79 13.17
CA VAL A 328 -39.28 -48.67 13.76
C VAL A 328 -39.48 -47.43 12.90
N VAL A 329 -39.74 -46.29 13.55
CA VAL A 329 -39.83 -44.98 12.89
C VAL A 329 -38.64 -44.14 13.28
N PHE A 330 -37.92 -43.66 12.28
CA PHE A 330 -36.84 -42.70 12.44
C PHE A 330 -37.34 -41.31 12.07
N THR A 331 -36.85 -40.28 12.74
CA THR A 331 -37.25 -38.89 12.47
C THR A 331 -36.07 -37.92 12.49
N SER A 332 -36.15 -36.92 11.63
CA SER A 332 -35.17 -35.83 11.55
C SER A 332 -35.80 -34.55 11.00
N ARG A 333 -34.99 -33.49 10.97
CA ARG A 333 -35.35 -32.18 10.42
C ARG A 333 -34.30 -31.75 9.41
N LEU A 334 -34.72 -31.47 8.18
CA LEU A 334 -33.83 -30.99 7.11
C LEU A 334 -34.16 -29.53 6.77
N SER A 335 -33.11 -28.71 6.62
CA SER A 335 -33.19 -27.30 6.25
C SER A 335 -31.84 -26.83 5.72
N LEU A 336 -31.82 -25.80 4.88
CA LEU A 336 -30.56 -25.21 4.38
C LEU A 336 -29.78 -24.47 5.48
N ALA A 337 -30.43 -24.14 6.60
CA ALA A 337 -29.75 -23.55 7.75
C ALA A 337 -28.89 -24.56 8.53
N SER A 338 -29.26 -25.83 8.53
CA SER A 338 -28.54 -26.91 9.22
C SER A 338 -27.70 -27.78 8.29
N HIS A 339 -28.13 -27.90 7.03
CA HIS A 339 -27.51 -28.69 5.96
C HIS A 339 -27.32 -27.80 4.73
N ASP A 340 -26.38 -26.87 4.83
CA ASP A 340 -26.06 -25.88 3.80
C ASP A 340 -25.65 -26.53 2.47
N TRP A 341 -24.93 -27.66 2.53
CA TRP A 341 -24.54 -28.43 1.36
C TRP A 341 -25.71 -28.93 0.50
N LEU A 342 -26.93 -29.04 1.05
CA LEU A 342 -28.10 -29.40 0.25
C LEU A 342 -28.44 -28.31 -0.79
N ALA A 343 -28.01 -27.06 -0.57
CA ALA A 343 -28.18 -25.97 -1.54
C ALA A 343 -27.43 -26.24 -2.85
N ASP A 344 -26.38 -27.06 -2.81
CA ASP A 344 -25.58 -27.43 -3.98
C ASP A 344 -26.24 -28.53 -4.83
N HIS A 345 -27.41 -29.04 -4.45
CA HIS A 345 -28.18 -29.95 -5.29
C HIS A 345 -29.47 -29.26 -5.80
N ALA A 346 -29.29 -28.36 -6.77
CA ALA A 346 -30.38 -27.63 -7.40
C ALA A 346 -30.73 -28.18 -8.79
N VAL A 347 -32.02 -28.37 -9.06
CA VAL A 347 -32.53 -28.72 -10.39
C VAL A 347 -33.45 -27.60 -10.86
N ARG A 348 -33.04 -26.91 -11.93
CA ARG A 348 -33.70 -25.73 -12.51
C ARG A 348 -33.96 -24.63 -11.47
N GLY A 349 -32.96 -24.40 -10.60
CA GLY A 349 -33.01 -23.39 -9.54
C GLY A 349 -33.83 -23.78 -8.31
N VAL A 350 -34.37 -25.00 -8.26
CA VAL A 350 -35.09 -25.53 -7.09
C VAL A 350 -34.19 -26.48 -6.34
N VAL A 351 -33.99 -26.25 -5.04
CA VAL A 351 -33.20 -27.14 -4.18
C VAL A 351 -34.01 -28.41 -3.90
N VAL A 352 -33.52 -29.54 -4.40
CA VAL A 352 -34.14 -30.85 -4.26
C VAL A 352 -33.20 -31.74 -3.47
N VAL A 353 -33.69 -32.41 -2.42
CA VAL A 353 -32.88 -33.38 -1.69
C VAL A 353 -32.45 -34.50 -2.65
N PRO A 354 -31.14 -34.79 -2.76
CA PRO A 354 -30.63 -35.77 -3.71
C PRO A 354 -31.27 -37.16 -3.52
N GLY A 355 -31.42 -37.90 -4.62
CA GLY A 355 -31.84 -39.31 -4.58
C GLY A 355 -30.95 -40.15 -3.66
N THR A 356 -29.66 -39.87 -3.66
CA THR A 356 -28.64 -40.52 -2.83
C THR A 356 -28.80 -40.23 -1.34
N ALA A 357 -29.38 -39.09 -0.96
CA ALA A 357 -29.70 -38.80 0.44
C ALA A 357 -30.84 -39.70 0.96
N PHE A 358 -31.80 -40.09 0.11
CA PHE A 358 -32.80 -41.09 0.49
C PHE A 358 -32.18 -42.47 0.68
N VAL A 359 -31.21 -42.84 -0.17
CA VAL A 359 -30.46 -44.09 -0.01
C VAL A 359 -29.72 -44.09 1.34
N GLU A 360 -29.01 -43.01 1.66
CA GLU A 360 -28.33 -42.86 2.96
C GLU A 360 -29.28 -43.01 4.15
N LEU A 361 -30.42 -42.29 4.11
CA LEU A 361 -31.45 -42.37 5.15
C LEU A 361 -31.99 -43.79 5.36
N VAL A 362 -32.23 -44.49 4.25
CA VAL A 362 -32.81 -45.84 4.24
C VAL A 362 -31.81 -46.89 4.71
N VAL A 363 -30.55 -46.83 4.23
CA VAL A 363 -29.48 -47.75 4.64
C VAL A 363 -29.19 -47.57 6.13
N ARG A 364 -29.04 -46.32 6.60
CA ARG A 364 -28.79 -46.05 8.02
C ARG A 364 -29.93 -46.54 8.92
N ALA A 365 -31.18 -46.37 8.48
CA ALA A 365 -32.35 -46.92 9.18
C ALA A 365 -32.35 -48.46 9.17
N GLY A 366 -31.89 -49.07 8.08
CA GLY A 366 -31.68 -50.51 7.94
C GLY A 366 -30.63 -51.05 8.91
N ASP A 367 -29.50 -50.36 9.07
CA ASP A 367 -28.43 -50.75 10.01
C ASP A 367 -28.95 -50.87 11.45
N GLU A 368 -29.82 -49.94 11.86
CA GLU A 368 -30.43 -49.93 13.20
C GLU A 368 -31.35 -51.13 13.47
N VAL A 369 -31.86 -51.78 12.43
CA VAL A 369 -32.71 -52.98 12.54
C VAL A 369 -32.04 -54.26 12.04
N GLY A 370 -30.74 -54.21 11.73
CA GLY A 370 -29.97 -55.35 11.23
C GLY A 370 -30.25 -55.72 9.77
N CYS A 371 -30.84 -54.82 8.97
CA CYS A 371 -31.14 -54.99 7.55
C CYS A 371 -30.49 -53.86 6.72
N GLY A 372 -29.16 -53.72 6.80
CA GLY A 372 -28.41 -52.64 6.15
C GLY A 372 -28.28 -52.76 4.62
N VAL A 373 -28.80 -53.82 3.99
CA VAL A 373 -28.74 -53.99 2.53
C VAL A 373 -30.04 -53.48 1.91
N LEU A 374 -29.93 -52.47 1.05
CA LEU A 374 -31.02 -51.97 0.22
C LEU A 374 -31.20 -52.85 -1.02
N GLU A 375 -32.31 -53.58 -1.10
CA GLU A 375 -32.62 -54.43 -2.24
C GLU A 375 -33.21 -53.63 -3.40
N ASP A 376 -34.18 -52.75 -3.10
CA ASP A 376 -34.77 -51.82 -4.06
C ASP A 376 -35.20 -50.52 -3.38
N LEU A 377 -35.22 -49.44 -4.16
CA LEU A 377 -35.77 -48.15 -3.73
C LEU A 377 -36.41 -47.43 -4.91
N ALA A 378 -37.72 -47.22 -4.83
CA ALA A 378 -38.45 -46.38 -5.76
C ALA A 378 -38.52 -44.95 -5.21
N LEU A 379 -37.99 -43.98 -5.97
CA LEU A 379 -38.16 -42.55 -5.69
C LEU A 379 -39.45 -42.07 -6.36
N GLU A 380 -40.47 -41.75 -5.56
CA GLU A 380 -41.81 -41.42 -6.02
C GLU A 380 -41.99 -39.92 -6.27
N ARG A 381 -41.45 -39.08 -5.39
CA ARG A 381 -41.61 -37.62 -5.43
C ARG A 381 -40.37 -36.90 -4.91
N PRO A 382 -39.92 -35.83 -5.56
CA PRO A 382 -38.82 -35.02 -5.05
C PRO A 382 -39.21 -34.35 -3.73
N LEU A 383 -38.25 -34.26 -2.81
CA LEU A 383 -38.38 -33.44 -1.60
C LEU A 383 -37.70 -32.11 -1.87
N VAL A 384 -38.46 -31.02 -1.82
CA VAL A 384 -37.98 -29.66 -2.08
C VAL A 384 -37.71 -28.95 -0.76
N LEU A 385 -36.59 -28.23 -0.66
CA LEU A 385 -36.28 -27.36 0.48
C LEU A 385 -36.44 -25.89 0.08
N SER A 386 -37.11 -25.11 0.93
CA SER A 386 -37.17 -23.66 0.76
C SER A 386 -35.96 -22.98 1.43
N GLU A 387 -35.68 -21.74 1.03
CA GLU A 387 -34.54 -20.97 1.56
C GLU A 387 -34.59 -20.75 3.08
N ARG A 388 -35.79 -20.73 3.67
CA ARG A 388 -36.01 -20.37 5.08
C ARG A 388 -36.79 -21.42 5.89
N GLY A 389 -37.43 -22.37 5.21
CA GLY A 389 -38.25 -23.38 5.85
C GLY A 389 -37.46 -24.65 6.18
N ALA A 390 -38.08 -25.51 6.98
CA ALA A 390 -37.58 -26.84 7.26
C ALA A 390 -38.68 -27.87 7.05
N VAL A 391 -38.25 -29.10 6.80
CA VAL A 391 -39.13 -30.25 6.69
C VAL A 391 -38.83 -31.24 7.80
N GLN A 392 -39.88 -31.81 8.37
CA GLN A 392 -39.78 -33.02 9.17
C GLN A 392 -39.69 -34.20 8.22
N VAL A 393 -38.75 -35.10 8.47
CA VAL A 393 -38.58 -36.34 7.71
C VAL A 393 -38.87 -37.51 8.63
N GLN A 394 -39.55 -38.53 8.09
CA GLN A 394 -39.72 -39.82 8.74
C GLN A 394 -39.27 -40.95 7.82
N VAL A 395 -38.50 -41.88 8.35
CA VAL A 395 -38.20 -43.16 7.70
C VAL A 395 -38.92 -44.24 8.50
N VAL A 396 -39.83 -44.96 7.85
CA VAL A 396 -40.61 -46.01 8.49
C VAL A 396 -40.10 -47.35 7.98
N VAL A 397 -39.56 -48.16 8.87
CA VAL A 397 -39.14 -49.53 8.58
C VAL A 397 -40.14 -50.48 9.22
N GLY A 398 -40.84 -51.27 8.42
CA GLY A 398 -41.89 -52.18 8.90
C GLY A 398 -41.36 -53.38 9.68
N ALA A 399 -42.30 -54.14 10.26
CA ALA A 399 -42.06 -55.46 10.82
C ALA A 399 -41.33 -56.39 9.82
N PRO A 400 -40.52 -57.35 10.30
CA PRO A 400 -39.88 -58.31 9.42
C PRO A 400 -40.94 -59.24 8.82
N ALA A 401 -40.89 -59.43 7.50
CA ALA A 401 -41.65 -60.47 6.83
C ALA A 401 -41.08 -61.86 7.19
N GLU A 402 -41.80 -62.94 6.86
CA GLU A 402 -41.30 -64.32 7.06
C GLU A 402 -39.95 -64.57 6.36
N SER A 403 -39.66 -63.84 5.28
CA SER A 403 -38.40 -63.88 4.54
C SER A 403 -37.26 -63.08 5.19
N GLY A 404 -37.48 -62.43 6.32
CA GLY A 404 -36.52 -61.53 6.97
C GLY A 404 -36.41 -60.14 6.33
N ARG A 405 -37.06 -59.92 5.17
CA ARG A 405 -37.11 -58.62 4.50
C ARG A 405 -38.02 -57.63 5.24
N ARG A 406 -37.71 -56.34 5.13
CA ARG A 406 -38.50 -55.25 5.73
C ARG A 406 -38.85 -54.21 4.68
N ALA A 407 -40.13 -53.85 4.61
CA ALA A 407 -40.55 -52.70 3.81
C ALA A 407 -40.05 -51.41 4.45
N VAL A 408 -39.60 -50.45 3.65
CA VAL A 408 -39.17 -49.13 4.09
C VAL A 408 -39.88 -48.04 3.31
N SER A 409 -40.17 -46.90 3.94
CA SER A 409 -40.75 -45.72 3.29
C SER A 409 -40.21 -44.43 3.90
N VAL A 410 -39.94 -43.44 3.05
CA VAL A 410 -39.51 -42.10 3.48
C VAL A 410 -40.62 -41.10 3.23
N TYR A 411 -40.99 -40.37 4.28
CA TYR A 411 -42.00 -39.33 4.27
C TYR A 411 -41.42 -37.99 4.68
N SER A 412 -42.03 -36.90 4.21
CA SER A 412 -41.78 -35.58 4.77
C SER A 412 -43.03 -34.74 4.91
N ARG A 413 -42.93 -33.71 5.76
CA ARG A 413 -43.94 -32.68 5.93
C ARG A 413 -43.26 -31.35 6.24
N PRO A 414 -43.69 -30.22 5.64
CA PRO A 414 -43.18 -28.90 6.00
C PRO A 414 -43.50 -28.55 7.46
N GLU A 415 -42.55 -27.95 8.17
CA GLU A 415 -42.72 -27.57 9.58
C GLU A 415 -43.73 -26.41 9.73
N GLU A 416 -43.67 -25.42 8.84
CA GLU A 416 -44.51 -24.21 8.87
C GLU A 416 -46.01 -24.51 8.72
N THR A 417 -46.37 -25.58 8.02
CA THR A 417 -47.75 -25.99 7.77
C THR A 417 -48.07 -27.35 8.38
N ALA A 418 -47.29 -27.80 9.37
CA ALA A 418 -47.39 -29.15 9.92
C ALA A 418 -48.78 -29.51 10.47
N ALA A 419 -49.57 -28.52 10.93
CA ALA A 419 -50.93 -28.72 11.44
C ALA A 419 -51.99 -28.95 10.34
N GLU A 420 -51.70 -28.53 9.10
CA GLU A 420 -52.65 -28.55 7.97
C GLU A 420 -52.19 -29.47 6.83
N ALA A 421 -50.88 -29.73 6.70
CA ALA A 421 -50.30 -30.58 5.68
C ALA A 421 -50.23 -32.06 6.12
N GLY A 422 -50.65 -32.97 5.23
CA GLY A 422 -50.40 -34.41 5.39
C GLY A 422 -48.94 -34.78 5.10
N TRP A 423 -48.54 -35.99 5.51
CA TRP A 423 -47.24 -36.55 5.14
C TRP A 423 -47.20 -36.89 3.64
N THR A 424 -46.15 -36.46 2.96
CA THR A 424 -45.88 -36.82 1.57
C THR A 424 -44.87 -37.96 1.53
N ARG A 425 -45.19 -39.06 0.85
CA ARG A 425 -44.22 -40.14 0.61
C ARG A 425 -43.31 -39.74 -0.55
N HIS A 426 -42.01 -39.88 -0.33
CA HIS A 426 -40.95 -39.55 -1.29
C HIS A 426 -40.28 -40.79 -1.85
N ALA A 427 -40.16 -41.84 -1.03
CA ALA A 427 -39.55 -43.08 -1.46
C ALA A 427 -40.18 -44.29 -0.74
N SER A 428 -40.15 -45.44 -1.39
CA SER A 428 -40.49 -46.74 -0.80
C SER A 428 -39.59 -47.83 -1.35
N GLY A 429 -39.29 -48.84 -0.55
CA GLY A 429 -38.41 -49.92 -0.98
C GLY A 429 -38.36 -51.09 0.00
N THR A 430 -37.36 -51.94 -0.19
CA THR A 430 -37.17 -53.17 0.58
C THR A 430 -35.74 -53.26 1.12
N LEU A 431 -35.63 -53.55 2.42
CA LEU A 431 -34.39 -53.80 3.14
C LEU A 431 -34.24 -55.30 3.44
N THR A 432 -33.00 -55.78 3.42
CA THR A 432 -32.64 -57.16 3.74
C THR A 432 -31.32 -57.21 4.53
N SER A 433 -31.08 -58.31 5.24
CA SER A 433 -29.79 -58.60 5.89
C SER A 433 -28.82 -59.32 4.96
N GLU A 434 -29.33 -59.94 3.88
CA GLU A 434 -28.54 -60.73 2.95
C GLU A 434 -28.12 -59.91 1.72
N SER A 435 -26.82 -59.82 1.49
CA SER A 435 -26.31 -59.29 0.22
C SER A 435 -26.31 -60.41 -0.82
N THR A 436 -27.10 -60.25 -1.88
CA THR A 436 -27.11 -61.14 -3.05
C THR A 436 -26.12 -60.70 -4.13
N MET A 437 -25.32 -59.66 -3.87
CA MET A 437 -24.30 -59.24 -4.82
C MET A 437 -23.25 -60.36 -4.93
N PRO A 438 -22.99 -60.91 -6.12
CA PRO A 438 -21.79 -61.71 -6.29
C PRO A 438 -20.61 -60.83 -5.88
N THR A 439 -19.71 -61.36 -5.05
CA THR A 439 -18.38 -60.78 -4.82
C THR A 439 -17.65 -60.79 -6.16
N GLY A 440 -17.90 -59.78 -7.01
CA GLY A 440 -17.72 -59.93 -8.45
C GLY A 440 -17.60 -58.60 -9.17
N ALA A 441 -16.53 -57.87 -8.88
CA ALA A 441 -15.49 -57.52 -9.84
C ALA A 441 -14.42 -56.84 -9.00
N GLU A 442 -13.38 -57.58 -8.63
CA GLU A 442 -12.19 -56.95 -8.06
C GLU A 442 -11.71 -55.91 -9.07
N LEU A 443 -11.93 -54.62 -8.79
CA LEU A 443 -11.32 -53.49 -9.48
C LEU A 443 -9.82 -53.44 -9.14
N THR A 444 -9.12 -54.58 -9.28
CA THR A 444 -7.72 -54.78 -8.93
C THR A 444 -6.77 -54.09 -9.91
N VAL A 445 -7.28 -53.63 -11.05
CA VAL A 445 -6.54 -52.87 -12.05
C VAL A 445 -7.28 -51.57 -12.35
N TRP A 446 -6.62 -50.44 -12.12
CA TRP A 446 -7.15 -49.10 -12.37
C TRP A 446 -6.18 -48.26 -13.22
N PRO A 447 -6.63 -47.67 -14.37
CA PRO A 447 -7.95 -47.82 -14.97
C PRO A 447 -8.17 -49.23 -15.55
N PRO A 448 -9.43 -49.69 -15.71
CA PRO A 448 -9.72 -51.00 -16.30
C PRO A 448 -9.07 -51.18 -17.68
N ALA A 449 -8.60 -52.39 -17.99
CA ALA A 449 -7.96 -52.67 -19.27
C ALA A 449 -8.93 -52.40 -20.43
N GLY A 450 -8.51 -51.56 -21.39
CA GLY A 450 -9.35 -51.14 -22.52
C GLY A 450 -10.32 -50.01 -22.19
N ALA A 451 -10.24 -49.39 -21.01
CA ALA A 451 -11.01 -48.20 -20.69
C ALA A 451 -10.49 -46.99 -21.46
N GLU A 452 -11.41 -46.22 -22.03
CA GLU A 452 -11.13 -44.92 -22.64
C GLU A 452 -11.46 -43.80 -21.64
N PRO A 453 -10.54 -42.85 -21.39
CA PRO A 453 -10.81 -41.73 -20.49
C PRO A 453 -11.83 -40.78 -21.13
N VAL A 454 -12.83 -40.38 -20.35
CA VAL A 454 -13.79 -39.33 -20.71
C VAL A 454 -13.37 -38.03 -20.02
N PRO A 455 -13.10 -36.94 -20.77
CA PRO A 455 -12.86 -35.64 -20.18
C PRO A 455 -14.07 -35.17 -19.36
N VAL A 456 -13.83 -34.64 -18.16
CA VAL A 456 -14.89 -34.18 -17.24
C VAL A 456 -14.79 -32.69 -16.90
N ASP A 457 -13.84 -31.97 -17.50
CA ASP A 457 -13.56 -30.56 -17.18
C ASP A 457 -14.80 -29.66 -17.38
N ASP A 458 -15.56 -29.91 -18.46
CA ASP A 458 -16.79 -29.17 -18.79
C ASP A 458 -18.08 -29.88 -18.34
N LEU A 459 -17.97 -30.96 -17.56
CA LEU A 459 -19.13 -31.80 -17.19
C LEU A 459 -20.19 -31.01 -16.42
N TYR A 460 -19.77 -30.23 -15.42
CA TYR A 460 -20.69 -29.46 -14.59
C TYR A 460 -21.31 -28.29 -15.33
N ASP A 461 -20.58 -27.67 -16.27
CA ASP A 461 -21.13 -26.64 -17.15
C ASP A 461 -22.21 -27.23 -18.06
N GLY A 462 -21.95 -28.39 -18.66
CA GLY A 462 -22.95 -29.10 -19.48
C GLY A 462 -24.17 -29.57 -18.68
N LEU A 463 -23.98 -29.97 -17.42
CA LEU A 463 -25.07 -30.32 -16.50
C LEU A 463 -25.90 -29.08 -16.12
N ALA A 464 -25.25 -27.94 -15.85
CA ALA A 464 -25.91 -26.68 -15.58
C ALA A 464 -26.78 -26.22 -16.77
N ASP A 465 -26.27 -26.34 -17.99
CA ASP A 465 -27.01 -26.06 -19.23
C ASP A 465 -28.24 -26.98 -19.40
N ALA A 466 -28.14 -28.23 -18.96
CA ALA A 466 -29.27 -29.17 -18.92
C ALA A 466 -30.26 -28.91 -17.75
N GLY A 467 -29.94 -27.95 -16.88
CA GLY A 467 -30.75 -27.53 -15.74
C GLY A 467 -30.38 -28.20 -14.41
N TYR A 468 -29.22 -28.84 -14.29
CA TYR A 468 -28.69 -29.39 -13.04
C TYR A 468 -27.63 -28.42 -12.48
N GLY A 469 -28.06 -27.50 -11.64
CA GLY A 469 -27.19 -26.53 -10.97
C GLY A 469 -26.51 -27.16 -9.76
N TYR A 470 -25.59 -28.09 -9.99
CA TYR A 470 -24.80 -28.68 -8.92
C TYR A 470 -23.71 -27.71 -8.45
N GLY A 471 -23.65 -27.51 -7.14
CA GLY A 471 -22.64 -26.68 -6.48
C GLY A 471 -21.40 -27.49 -6.04
N PRO A 472 -20.49 -26.87 -5.27
CA PRO A 472 -19.19 -27.47 -4.97
C PRO A 472 -19.18 -28.69 -4.02
N ALA A 473 -20.23 -28.91 -3.22
CA ALA A 473 -20.25 -29.92 -2.15
C ALA A 473 -20.46 -31.38 -2.57
#